data_AF-A0A830GKN2-F1
#
_entry.id   AF-A0A830GKN2-F1
#
_cell.length_a   1.000
_cell.length_b   1.000
_cell.length_c   1.000
_cell.angle_alpha   90.00
_cell.angle_beta   90.00
_cell.angle_gamma   90.00
#
_symmetry.space_group_name_H-M   'P 1'
#
loop_
_entity.id
_entity.type
_entity.pdbx_description
1 polymer ?
#
loop_
_entity_poly.entity_id
_entity_poly.type
_entity_poly.pdbx_seq_one_letter_code
_entity_poly.pdbx_strand_id
1 'polypeptide(L)'
;MGIRAGRLTDAYIVGIELRSHLRRQRSLHEALQSVDGPFDKLTDGYPNWHPAPSFHGMLKLFIYREVTGLSYRALTQRPDLAGPFGLDRIPDKPVLSPTWRKRFDGFVHGH
;
A
#
# COMPACT_ATOMS: atom_id res chain seq x y z
N MET A 1 -21.03 11.19 16.09
CA MET A 1 -20.55 9.79 16.23
C MET A 1 -20.91 9.02 14.97
N GLY A 2 -19.96 8.62 14.14
CA GLY A 2 -20.30 7.90 12.89
C GLY A 2 -19.12 7.39 12.05
N ILE A 3 -17.96 7.12 12.64
CA ILE A 3 -16.72 6.83 11.87
C ILE A 3 -16.22 5.38 12.06
N ARG A 4 -16.85 4.56 12.91
CA ARG A 4 -16.35 3.20 13.23
C ARG A 4 -16.97 2.05 12.42
N ALA A 5 -18.13 2.24 11.80
CA ALA A 5 -18.81 1.15 11.08
C ALA A 5 -18.29 0.92 9.64
N GLY A 6 -17.79 1.95 8.94
CA GLY A 6 -17.36 1.83 7.54
C GLY A 6 -15.96 1.24 7.33
N ARG A 7 -15.01 1.52 8.23
CA ARG A 7 -13.58 1.16 8.06
C ARG A 7 -13.31 -0.34 8.13
N LEU A 8 -14.03 -1.06 9.00
CA LEU A 8 -13.94 -2.52 9.06
C LEU A 8 -14.46 -3.17 7.78
N THR A 9 -15.49 -2.58 7.15
CA THR A 9 -16.08 -3.09 5.91
C THR A 9 -15.14 -2.91 4.72
N ASP A 10 -14.53 -1.73 4.56
CA ASP A 10 -13.64 -1.45 3.43
C ASP A 10 -12.37 -2.31 3.47
N ALA A 11 -11.71 -2.44 4.62
CA ALA A 11 -10.53 -3.31 4.78
C ALA A 11 -10.90 -4.80 4.59
N TYR A 12 -12.08 -5.21 5.06
CA TYR A 12 -12.58 -6.56 4.87
C TYR A 12 -12.87 -6.88 3.40
N ILE A 13 -13.45 -5.94 2.65
CA ILE A 13 -13.67 -6.06 1.20
C ILE A 13 -12.33 -6.24 0.48
N VAL A 14 -11.34 -5.39 0.76
CA VAL A 14 -9.99 -5.52 0.17
C VAL A 14 -9.38 -6.87 0.51
N GLY A 15 -9.54 -7.34 1.76
CA GLY A 15 -9.05 -8.64 2.18
C GLY A 15 -9.70 -9.82 1.42
N ILE A 16 -11.02 -9.76 1.20
CA ILE A 16 -11.75 -10.77 0.40
C ILE A 16 -11.29 -10.76 -1.05
N GLU A 17 -11.16 -9.59 -1.66
CA GLU A 17 -10.73 -9.47 -3.05
C GLU A 17 -9.30 -9.96 -3.20
N LEU A 18 -8.38 -9.51 -2.35
CA LEU A 18 -6.99 -9.98 -2.35
C LEU A 18 -6.91 -11.50 -2.19
N ARG A 19 -7.68 -12.09 -1.28
CA ARG A 19 -7.75 -13.54 -1.11
C ARG A 19 -8.30 -14.23 -2.36
N SER A 20 -9.32 -13.65 -3.00
CA SER A 20 -9.91 -14.20 -4.23
C SER A 20 -8.91 -14.16 -5.39
N HIS A 21 -8.17 -13.07 -5.54
CA HIS A 21 -7.08 -12.94 -6.50
C HIS A 21 -5.94 -13.92 -6.22
N LEU A 22 -5.49 -14.03 -4.97
CA LEU A 22 -4.46 -15.01 -4.56
C LEU A 22 -4.85 -16.46 -4.86
N ARG A 23 -6.14 -16.82 -4.81
CA ARG A 23 -6.60 -18.16 -5.20
C ARG A 23 -6.60 -18.39 -6.71
N ARG A 24 -6.69 -17.32 -7.50
CA ARG A 24 -6.74 -17.37 -8.98
C ARG A 24 -5.37 -17.17 -9.62
N GLN A 25 -4.47 -16.45 -8.96
CA GLN A 25 -3.14 -16.10 -9.46
C GLN A 25 -2.05 -16.93 -8.81
N ARG A 26 -0.86 -16.95 -9.42
CA ARG A 26 0.27 -17.73 -8.90
C ARG A 26 1.12 -16.95 -7.92
N SER A 27 0.94 -15.62 -7.84
CA SER A 27 1.81 -14.77 -7.05
C SER A 27 1.09 -13.62 -6.34
N LEU A 28 1.65 -13.19 -5.21
CA LEU A 28 1.14 -12.06 -4.43
C LEU A 28 1.24 -10.72 -5.17
N HIS A 29 2.24 -10.55 -6.03
CA HIS A 29 2.40 -9.32 -6.80
C HIS A 29 1.27 -9.14 -7.83
N GLU A 30 0.91 -10.21 -8.54
CA GLU A 30 -0.25 -10.21 -9.45
C GLU A 30 -1.54 -9.94 -8.69
N ALA A 31 -1.67 -10.48 -7.47
CA ALA A 31 -2.87 -10.29 -6.64
C ALA A 31 -3.04 -8.87 -6.16
N LEU A 32 -1.96 -8.23 -5.75
CA LEU A 32 -1.99 -6.82 -5.39
C LEU A 32 -2.13 -5.90 -6.60
N GLN A 33 -1.69 -6.31 -7.80
CA GLN A 33 -1.95 -5.54 -9.00
C GLN A 33 -3.44 -5.55 -9.35
N SER A 34 -4.08 -6.72 -9.28
CA SER A 34 -5.47 -6.94 -9.69
C SER A 34 -6.51 -6.64 -8.62
N VAL A 35 -6.14 -6.54 -7.34
CA VAL A 35 -7.09 -6.22 -6.28
C VAL A 35 -7.69 -4.84 -6.55
N ASP A 36 -8.99 -4.84 -6.75
CA ASP A 36 -9.81 -3.65 -6.75
C ASP A 36 -10.38 -3.48 -5.34
N GLY A 37 -10.49 -2.23 -4.91
CA GLY A 37 -10.88 -1.91 -3.55
C GLY A 37 -11.19 -0.43 -3.44
N PRO A 38 -11.79 0.02 -2.33
CA PRO A 38 -12.11 1.42 -2.07
C PRO A 38 -10.84 2.28 -1.82
N PHE A 39 -9.76 2.02 -2.56
CA PHE A 39 -8.51 2.74 -2.52
C PHE A 39 -8.66 4.19 -3.02
N ASP A 40 -9.65 4.43 -3.88
CA ASP A 40 -10.07 5.75 -4.33
C ASP A 40 -10.61 6.63 -3.18
N LYS A 41 -11.21 6.01 -2.16
CA LYS A 41 -11.67 6.70 -0.94
C LYS A 41 -10.51 7.11 -0.02
N LEU A 42 -9.30 6.64 -0.28
CA LEU A 42 -8.10 7.00 0.47
C LEU A 42 -7.37 8.12 -0.27
N THR A 43 -7.66 9.37 0.11
CA THR A 43 -6.97 10.55 -0.43
C THR A 43 -5.87 11.00 0.51
N ASP A 44 -4.62 10.71 0.17
CA ASP A 44 -3.42 11.31 0.77
C ASP A 44 -2.43 11.59 -0.36
N GLY A 45 -2.19 12.86 -0.65
CA GLY A 45 -1.28 13.33 -1.68
C GLY A 45 -0.17 14.17 -1.07
N TYR A 46 1.00 14.17 -1.70
CA TYR A 46 1.99 15.20 -1.43
C TYR A 46 1.53 16.53 -2.06
N PRO A 47 2.02 17.69 -1.57
CA PRO A 47 1.82 18.96 -2.24
C PRO A 47 2.23 18.88 -3.72
N ASN A 48 1.48 19.55 -4.60
CA ASN A 48 1.64 19.50 -6.06
C ASN A 48 3.05 19.87 -6.58
N TRP A 49 3.88 20.53 -5.76
CA TRP A 49 5.25 20.90 -6.10
C TRP A 49 6.29 19.78 -5.84
N HIS A 50 5.90 18.69 -5.17
CA HIS A 50 6.83 17.62 -4.81
C HIS A 50 6.61 16.37 -5.69
N PRO A 51 7.62 15.88 -6.42
CA PRO A 51 7.53 14.62 -7.15
C PRO A 51 7.48 13.49 -6.13
N ALA A 52 6.28 12.99 -5.86
CA ALA A 52 6.08 11.94 -4.88
C ALA A 52 5.46 10.70 -5.54
N PRO A 53 5.79 9.50 -5.03
CA PRO A 53 5.23 8.29 -5.57
C PRO A 53 3.71 8.26 -5.38
N SER A 54 3.01 7.58 -6.29
CA SER A 54 1.55 7.43 -6.22
C SER A 54 1.15 6.85 -4.86
N PHE A 55 0.15 7.46 -4.22
CA PHE A 55 -0.31 7.00 -2.90
C PHE A 55 -0.83 5.56 -2.96
N HIS A 56 -1.60 5.26 -4.01
CA HIS A 56 -2.11 3.92 -4.27
C HIS A 56 -0.97 2.90 -4.44
N GLY A 57 0.08 3.23 -5.21
CA GLY A 57 1.24 2.36 -5.36
C GLY A 57 2.01 2.17 -4.07
N MET A 58 2.12 3.23 -3.26
CA MET A 58 2.72 3.16 -1.92
C MET A 58 1.93 2.26 -0.96
N LEU A 59 0.60 2.27 -1.04
CA LEU A 59 -0.26 1.42 -0.23
C LEU A 59 -0.14 -0.06 -0.64
N LYS A 60 -0.12 -0.36 -1.94
CA LYS A 60 0.12 -1.72 -2.45
C LYS A 60 1.49 -2.25 -2.04
N LEU A 61 2.53 -1.42 -2.15
CA LEU A 61 3.87 -1.76 -1.70
C LEU A 61 3.95 -1.98 -0.17
N PHE A 62 3.21 -1.19 0.61
CA PHE A 62 3.08 -1.38 2.06
C PHE A 62 2.43 -2.72 2.41
N ILE A 63 1.28 -3.06 1.79
CA ILE A 63 0.63 -4.36 2.01
C ILE A 63 1.55 -5.52 1.60
N TYR A 64 2.23 -5.40 0.46
CA TYR A 64 3.19 -6.40 0.01
C TYR A 64 4.28 -6.64 1.07
N ARG A 65 4.80 -5.56 1.67
CA ARG A 65 5.79 -5.65 2.74
C ARG A 65 5.24 -6.37 3.96
N GLU A 66 4.08 -5.96 4.45
CA GLU A 66 3.49 -6.52 5.68
C GLU A 66 3.21 -8.02 5.54
N VAL A 67 2.73 -8.44 4.36
CA VAL A 67 2.48 -9.86 4.08
C VAL A 67 3.77 -10.67 3.94
N THR A 68 4.80 -10.11 3.30
CA THR A 68 6.06 -10.83 3.02
C THR A 68 7.11 -10.74 4.13
N GLY A 69 6.94 -9.82 5.08
CA GLY A 69 7.93 -9.53 6.13
C GLY A 69 9.22 -8.90 5.60
N LEU A 70 9.26 -8.44 4.35
CA LEU A 70 10.49 -7.90 3.76
C LEU A 70 10.97 -6.64 4.48
N SER A 71 12.28 -6.53 4.66
CA SER A 71 12.88 -5.28 5.12
C SER A 71 12.78 -4.20 4.04
N TYR A 72 12.81 -2.93 4.45
CA TYR A 72 12.92 -1.79 3.52
C TYR A 72 14.07 -1.97 2.52
N ARG A 73 15.22 -2.50 2.99
CA ARG A 73 16.40 -2.74 2.16
C ARG A 73 16.16 -3.83 1.12
N ALA A 74 15.41 -4.88 1.47
CA ALA A 74 15.05 -5.94 0.53
C ALA A 74 14.09 -5.44 -0.55
N LEU A 75 13.15 -4.55 -0.21
CA LEU A 75 12.24 -3.93 -1.18
C LEU A 75 12.99 -3.05 -2.18
N THR A 76 13.96 -2.24 -1.74
CA THR A 76 14.77 -1.42 -2.64
C THR A 76 15.61 -2.23 -3.63
N GLN A 77 15.86 -3.52 -3.35
CA GLN A 77 16.57 -4.43 -4.25
C GLN A 77 15.64 -5.14 -5.25
N ARG A 78 14.36 -4.75 -5.29
CA ARG A 78 13.33 -5.35 -6.13
C ARG A 78 12.68 -4.33 -7.06
N PRO A 79 13.43 -3.84 -8.07
CA PRO A 79 12.90 -2.89 -9.05
C PRO A 79 11.73 -3.48 -9.87
N ASP A 80 11.64 -4.81 -9.96
CA ASP A 80 10.56 -5.55 -10.60
C ASP A 80 9.18 -5.28 -9.99
N LEU A 81 9.13 -4.79 -8.75
CA LEU A 81 7.89 -4.45 -8.05
C LEU A 81 7.33 -3.06 -8.43
N ALA A 82 8.12 -2.19 -9.07
CA ALA A 82 7.70 -0.81 -9.33
C ALA A 82 6.52 -0.74 -10.32
N GLY A 83 6.66 -1.40 -11.47
CA GLY A 83 5.63 -1.44 -12.51
C GLY A 83 4.29 -2.03 -12.03
N PRO A 84 4.27 -3.23 -11.41
CA PRO A 84 3.03 -3.83 -10.87
C PRO A 84 2.31 -2.95 -9.84
N PHE A 85 3.03 -2.08 -9.14
CA PHE A 85 2.45 -1.16 -8.17
C PHE A 85 2.19 0.25 -8.71
N GLY A 86 2.38 0.50 -10.01
CA GLY A 86 2.15 1.83 -10.60
C GLY A 86 3.10 2.89 -10.04
N LEU A 87 4.36 2.50 -9.81
CA LEU A 87 5.44 3.35 -9.36
C LEU A 87 6.49 3.45 -10.48
N ASP A 88 7.05 4.63 -10.71
CA ASP A 88 8.16 4.80 -11.68
C ASP A 88 9.41 4.04 -11.24
N ARG A 89 9.64 3.97 -9.92
CA ARG A 89 10.70 3.19 -9.27
C ARG A 89 10.30 2.87 -7.83
N ILE A 90 10.90 1.83 -7.26
CA ILE A 90 10.78 1.59 -5.82
C ILE A 90 11.47 2.75 -5.07
N PRO A 91 10.77 3.43 -4.15
CA PRO A 91 11.39 4.50 -3.38
C PRO A 91 12.49 3.96 -2.48
N ASP A 92 13.55 4.75 -2.32
CA ASP A 92 14.66 4.38 -1.44
C ASP A 92 14.20 4.28 0.02
N LYS A 93 14.93 3.49 0.82
CA LYS A 93 14.69 3.35 2.26
C LYS A 93 14.49 4.69 3.00
N PRO A 94 15.26 5.76 2.74
CA PRO A 94 15.09 7.06 3.39
C PRO A 94 13.75 7.73 3.05
N VAL A 95 13.10 7.35 1.95
CA VAL A 95 11.76 7.81 1.58
C VAL A 95 10.70 6.91 2.21
N LEU A 96 10.85 5.58 2.09
CA LEU A 96 9.87 4.62 2.60
C LEU A 96 9.63 4.75 4.11
N SER A 97 10.69 4.84 4.92
CA SER A 97 10.54 4.84 6.38
C SER A 97 9.81 6.07 6.92
N PRO A 98 10.16 7.32 6.54
CA PRO A 98 9.40 8.49 6.95
C PRO A 98 8.00 8.53 6.34
N THR A 99 7.82 8.14 5.08
CA THR A 99 6.50 8.14 4.44
C THR A 99 5.55 7.18 5.16
N TRP A 100 5.97 5.96 5.48
CA TRP A 100 5.10 5.03 6.22
C TRP A 100 4.89 5.44 7.67
N ARG A 101 5.93 5.96 8.36
CA ARG A 101 5.76 6.48 9.73
C ARG A 101 4.74 7.61 9.80
N LYS A 102 4.79 8.55 8.85
CA LYS A 102 3.88 9.70 8.81
C LYS A 102 2.46 9.31 8.40
N ARG A 103 2.32 8.37 7.47
CA ARG A 103 1.02 8.02 6.86
C ARG A 103 0.26 6.92 7.58
N PHE A 104 0.97 5.92 8.09
CA PHE A 104 0.35 4.69 8.60
C PHE A 104 0.59 4.50 10.11
N ASP A 105 1.79 4.80 10.62
CA ASP A 105 2.08 4.61 12.05
C ASP A 105 1.58 5.78 12.94
N GLY A 106 1.44 6.98 12.37
CA GLY A 106 1.03 8.20 13.10
C GLY A 106 -0.39 8.13 13.70
N PHE A 107 -1.26 7.25 13.20
CA PHE A 107 -2.62 7.09 13.70
C PHE A 107 -2.74 6.32 15.02
N VAL A 108 -1.65 5.73 15.53
CA VAL A 108 -1.67 4.88 16.73
C VAL A 108 -1.59 5.69 18.05
N HIS A 109 -1.31 6.99 18.01
CA HIS A 109 -1.12 7.82 19.23
C HIS A 109 -2.12 8.98 19.42
N GLY A 110 -3.28 8.96 18.75
CA GLY A 110 -4.35 9.92 19.00
C GLY A 110 -5.33 9.41 20.07
N HIS A 111 -5.08 9.76 21.34
CA HIS A 111 -6.09 9.76 22.40
C HIS A 111 -7.09 10.90 22.20
#